data_AF-A0A2L2Z8I7-F1
#
_entry.id   AF-A0A2L2Z8I7-F1
#
_cell.length_a   1.000
_cell.length_b   1.000
_cell.length_c   1.000
_cell.angle_alpha   90.00
_cell.angle_beta   90.00
_cell.angle_gamma   90.00
#
_symmetry.space_group_name_H-M   'P 1'
#
loop_
_entity.id
_entity.type
_entity.pdbx_description
1 polymer ?
#
loop_
_entity_poly.entity_id
_entity_poly.type
_entity_poly.pdbx_seq_one_letter_code
_entity_poly.pdbx_strand_id
1 'polypeptide(L)' 'MEYGVIANPNDCRRFNSCNGDGAYDTPCPTPHYFDYSKKLCVYMSKDLPCGPVPITTP' A
#
# COMPACT_ATOMS: atom_id res chain seq x y z
N MET A 1 7.20 -12.20 15.37
CA MET A 1 6.17 -12.31 14.32
C MET A 1 5.89 -10.89 13.84
N GLU A 2 6.48 -10.51 12.71
CA GLU A 2 6.39 -9.14 12.23
C GLU A 2 5.17 -9.02 11.34
N TYR A 3 4.12 -8.37 11.85
CA TYR A 3 2.94 -8.05 11.05
C TYR A 3 3.24 -6.80 10.23
N GLY A 4 3.33 -6.95 8.92
CA GLY A 4 3.65 -5.88 7.98
C GLY A 4 2.50 -5.62 7.03
N VAL A 5 2.32 -4.37 6.64
CA VAL A 5 1.49 -4.02 5.47
C VAL A 5 2.35 -3.21 4.52
N ILE A 6 2.40 -3.65 3.27
CA ILE A 6 3.22 -3.04 2.22
C ILE A 6 2.31 -2.69 1.03
N ALA A 7 2.56 -1.54 0.41
CA ALA A 7 1.81 -1.15 -0.78
C ALA A 7 2.09 -2.12 -1.93
N ASN A 8 1.07 -2.45 -2.73
CA ASN A 8 1.30 -3.23 -3.94
C ASN A 8 1.92 -2.30 -5.01
N PRO A 9 3.10 -2.63 -5.56
CA PRO A 9 3.79 -1.77 -6.54
C PRO A 9 3.05 -1.68 -7.88
N ASN A 10 2.14 -2.62 -8.17
CA ASN A 10 1.39 -2.67 -9.43
C ASN A 10 -0.04 -2.09 -9.31
N ASP A 11 -0.60 -2.02 -8.11
CA ASP A 11 -1.96 -1.51 -7.87
C ASP A 11 -2.05 -0.77 -6.53
N CYS A 12 -2.17 0.56 -6.59
CA CYS A 12 -2.25 1.41 -5.39
C CYS A 12 -3.50 1.20 -4.53
N ARG A 13 -4.51 0.51 -5.07
CA ARG A 13 -5.71 0.14 -4.34
C ARG A 13 -5.55 -1.22 -3.69
N ARG A 14 -4.37 -1.83 -3.75
CA ARG A 14 -4.06 -3.10 -3.11
C ARG A 14 -2.84 -2.95 -2.21
N PHE A 15 -2.84 -3.70 -1.13
CA PHE A 15 -1.72 -3.82 -0.22
C PHE A 15 -1.51 -5.29 0.11
N ASN A 16 -0.27 -5.67 0.35
CA ASN A 16 0.05 -7.00 0.82
C ASN A 16 0.17 -6.95 2.34
N SER A 17 -0.63 -7.76 3.02
CA SER A 17 -0.51 -7.97 4.45
C SER A 17 0.36 -9.18 4.71
N CYS A 18 1.51 -8.98 5.35
CA CYS A 18 2.42 -10.04 5.74
C CYS A 18 2.10 -10.46 7.17
N ASN A 19 1.78 -11.73 7.36
CA ASN A 19 1.82 -12.38 8.66
C ASN A 19 2.91 -13.48 8.62
N GLY A 20 3.20 -14.13 9.74
CA GLY A 20 4.23 -15.19 9.79
C GLY A 20 4.00 -16.38 8.87
N ASP A 21 2.84 -16.48 8.21
CA ASP A 21 2.45 -17.53 7.27
C ASP A 21 2.67 -17.10 5.80
N GLY A 22 2.64 -15.81 5.50
CA GLY A 22 2.87 -15.29 4.15
C GLY A 22 2.31 -13.88 3.91
N ALA A 23 2.36 -13.46 2.65
CA ALA A 23 1.82 -12.18 2.18
C ALA A 23 0.46 -12.40 1.47
N TYR A 24 -0.57 -11.66 1.89
CA TYR A 24 -1.91 -11.71 1.31
C TYR A 24 -2.23 -10.40 0.59
N ASP A 25 -2.52 -10.50 -0.71
CA ASP A 25 -3.00 -9.37 -1.51
C ASP A 25 -4.42 -8.99 -1.07
N THR A 26 -4.57 -7.77 -0.57
CA THR A 26 -5.82 -7.25 -0.02
C THR A 26 -6.20 -5.95 -0.72
N PRO A 27 -7.37 -5.87 -1.37
CA PRO A 27 -7.85 -4.64 -1.97
C PRO A 27 -8.45 -3.68 -0.93
N CYS A 28 -8.17 -2.39 -1.09
CA CYS A 28 -8.87 -1.30 -0.42
C CYS A 28 -10.30 -1.17 -0.98
N PRO A 29 -11.28 -0.80 -0.13
CA PRO A 29 -12.65 -0.56 -0.57
C PRO A 29 -12.72 0.69 -1.46
N THR A 30 -13.37 0.59 -2.62
CA THR A 30 -13.59 1.74 -3.52
C THR A 30 -14.37 2.86 -2.81
N PRO A 31 -13.97 4.15 -2.92
CA PRO A 31 -12.93 4.73 -3.78
C PRO A 31 -11.56 4.99 -3.10
N HIS A 32 -11.17 4.17 -2.13
CA HIS A 32 -9.96 4.37 -1.32
C HIS A 32 -8.70 3.74 -1.94
N TYR A 33 -7.55 4.22 -1.48
CA TYR A 33 -6.21 3.86 -1.90
C TYR A 33 -5.32 3.63 -0.68
N PHE A 34 -4.32 2.76 -0.78
CA PHE A 34 -3.48 2.41 0.36
C PHE A 34 -2.39 3.47 0.59
N ASP A 35 -2.36 4.04 1.80
CA ASP A 35 -1.29 4.93 2.27
C ASP A 35 -0.26 4.09 3.05
N TYR A 36 0.94 3.93 2.50
CA TYR A 36 1.99 3.16 3.17
C TYR A 36 2.50 3.84 4.46
N SER A 37 2.44 5.18 4.51
CA SER A 37 2.91 5.95 5.68
C SER A 37 1.94 5.79 6.84
N LYS A 38 0.65 5.78 6.55
CA LYS A 38 -0.42 5.59 7.55
C LYS A 38 -0.84 4.14 7.75
N LYS A 39 -0.43 3.24 6.85
CA LYS A 39 -0.81 1.82 6.84
C LYS A 39 -2.33 1.61 6.74
N LEU A 40 -3.03 2.50 6.04
CA LEU A 40 -4.50 2.56 5.99
C LEU A 40 -5.00 2.91 4.58
N CYS A 41 -6.22 2.45 4.26
CA CYS A 41 -6.91 2.88 3.06
C CYS A 41 -7.50 4.28 3.28
N VAL A 42 -7.10 5.25 2.47
CA VAL A 42 -7.53 6.65 2.55
C VAL A 42 -8.06 7.11 1.19
N TYR A 43 -8.75 8.25 1.16
CA TYR A 43 -9.14 8.86 -0.11
C TYR A 43 -7.92 9.31 -0.91
N MET A 44 -8.05 9.24 -2.23
CA MET A 44 -7.00 9.73 -3.13
C MET A 44 -6.73 11.20 -2.84
N SER A 45 -5.50 11.48 -2.46
CA SER A 45 -5.01 12.83 -2.13
C SER A 45 -3.77 13.08 -2.98
N LYS A 46 -3.46 14.35 -3.24
CA LYS A 46 -2.29 14.74 -4.05
C LYS A 46 -0.97 14.23 -3.44
N ASP A 47 -0.96 14.13 -2.12
CA ASP A 47 0.16 13.69 -1.29
C ASP A 47 0.21 12.17 -1.10
N LEU A 48 -0.71 11.40 -1.68
CA LEU A 48 -0.74 9.95 -1.54
C LEU A 48 0.20 9.33 -2.60
N PRO A 49 1.35 8.76 -2.21
CA PRO A 49 2.24 8.09 -3.14
C PRO A 49 1.59 6.79 -3.60
N CYS A 50 0.92 6.84 -4.74
CA CYS A 50 0.31 5.71 -5.41
C CYS A 50 1.28 5.20 -6.50
N GLY A 51 1.68 3.93 -6.41
CA GLY A 51 2.52 3.28 -7.41
C GLY A 51 4.00 3.57 -7.15
N PRO A 52 4.93 3.04 -7.97
CA PRO A 52 6.35 3.05 -7.67
C PRO A 52 6.73 4.50 -7.38
N VAL A 53 7.09 4.76 -6.12
CA VAL A 53 7.79 5.98 -5.75
C VAL A 53 8.83 6.17 -6.85
N PRO A 54 8.80 7.27 -7.63
CA PRO A 54 9.92 7.55 -8.49
C PRO A 54 11.12 7.47 -7.56
N ILE A 55 11.96 6.46 -7.78
CA ILE A 55 13.24 6.35 -7.11
C ILE A 55 13.89 7.70 -7.43
N THR A 56 13.85 8.59 -6.45
CA THR A 56 14.53 9.87 -6.53
C THR A 56 15.99 9.47 -6.55
N THR A 57 16.47 9.30 -7.77
CA THR A 57 17.83 8.91 -8.07
C THR A 57 18.64 10.18 -7.76
N PRO A 58 19.61 10.14 -6.84
CA PRO A 58 20.48 11.29 -6.58
C PRO A 58 21.30 11.66 -7.82
#